data_AF-A0A7T8JUC4-F1
#
_entry.id   AF-A0A7T8JUC4-F1
#
_cell.length_a   1.000
_cell.length_b   1.000
_cell.length_c   1.000
_cell.angle_alpha   90.00
_cell.angle_beta   90.00
_cell.angle_gamma   90.00
#
_symmetry.space_group_name_H-M   'P 1'
#
loop_
_entity.id
_entity.type
_entity.pdbx_description
1 polymer ?
#
loop_
_entity_poly.entity_id
_entity_poly.type
_entity_poly.pdbx_seq_one_letter_code
_entity_poly.pdbx_strand_id
1 'polypeptide(L)'
;DKEHIGAELVSSTFIRIQDLINTLMNSTNNGGSLHMSITYSPKEALDEDTKASPSTNADTPYLPIFEGLTDCTDSGPYIPPRAWIDVYNAIQKAQRFIYITGWSVATGINLVRDNPEIDSEGDSNVGELLKRKAEEGVTVLILIWSEKLSSEENPGLMGTHDEETRLFFHDTAVKCLSVARVKYESLLASEFVSSCYTHHQKTIIMDTDPEEEGQLRRIMAFRGLDITDGRYDSPEFPLFNTLCGPKHCGDFYNNCVTGATKELGPREPWHDCHAKIEGPAALDVMKNFEERWRRQADYHVNDLYHVEDDVIDRGAIPEVPSSEGGPWTVQLFRSITSDACVFDFEGQKYLHSKGGRLVENSILPKRFLYFENQYFLG
;
A
#
# COMPACT_ATOMS: atom_id res chain seq x y z
N ASP A 1 27.58 -23.70 -8.00
CA ASP A 1 26.63 -23.42 -9.08
C ASP A 1 25.61 -24.54 -9.13
N LYS A 2 24.50 -24.39 -8.38
CA LYS A 2 23.47 -25.45 -8.24
C LYS A 2 22.67 -25.66 -9.52
N GLU A 3 22.79 -24.75 -10.49
CA GLU A 3 21.87 -24.70 -11.63
C GLU A 3 22.47 -25.26 -12.92
N HIS A 4 23.78 -25.47 -12.99
CA HIS A 4 24.40 -25.95 -14.23
C HIS A 4 24.59 -27.47 -14.31
N ILE A 5 24.44 -28.21 -13.20
CA ILE A 5 24.71 -29.68 -13.15
C ILE A 5 23.58 -30.47 -12.45
N GLY A 6 22.65 -29.79 -11.77
CA GLY A 6 21.50 -30.40 -11.07
C GLY A 6 21.53 -30.17 -9.56
N ALA A 7 20.35 -30.22 -8.94
CA ALA A 7 20.18 -30.15 -7.49
C ALA A 7 20.14 -31.55 -6.89
N GLU A 8 20.94 -31.79 -5.85
CA GLU A 8 20.96 -33.04 -5.09
C GLU A 8 20.71 -32.76 -3.60
N LEU A 9 19.92 -33.60 -2.94
CA LEU A 9 19.78 -33.59 -1.50
C LEU A 9 21.06 -34.13 -0.87
N VAL A 10 21.86 -33.26 -0.26
CA VAL A 10 23.15 -33.64 0.34
C VAL A 10 22.97 -34.52 1.59
N SER A 11 22.03 -34.19 2.48
CA SER A 11 21.74 -34.95 3.71
C SER A 11 20.44 -34.47 4.34
N SER A 12 19.84 -35.29 5.21
CA SER A 12 18.74 -34.90 6.09
C SER A 12 19.03 -35.36 7.52
N THR A 13 18.52 -34.60 8.50
CA THR A 13 18.59 -34.96 9.92
C THR A 13 17.23 -34.71 10.59
N PHE A 14 16.96 -35.44 11.67
CA PHE A 14 15.70 -35.38 12.40
C PHE A 14 15.99 -35.07 13.87
N ILE A 15 15.22 -34.14 14.42
CA ILE A 15 15.21 -33.83 15.86
C ILE A 15 13.80 -34.16 16.34
N ARG A 16 13.69 -34.99 17.38
CA ARG A 16 12.39 -35.34 17.92
C ARG A 16 11.86 -34.13 18.70
N ILE A 17 10.56 -33.85 18.57
CA ILE A 17 9.94 -32.70 19.25
C ILE A 17 10.16 -32.74 20.76
N GLN A 18 10.14 -33.94 21.36
CA GLN A 18 10.43 -34.14 22.79
C GLN A 18 11.82 -33.67 23.22
N ASP A 19 12.79 -33.65 22.29
CA ASP A 19 14.17 -33.24 22.56
C ASP A 19 14.33 -31.70 22.52
N LEU A 20 13.34 -30.97 21.97
CA LEU A 20 13.29 -29.50 21.90
C LEU A 20 12.81 -28.85 23.20
N ILE A 21 12.21 -29.65 24.10
CA ILE A 21 11.81 -29.21 25.43
C ILE A 21 13.03 -29.42 26.34
N ASN A 22 13.83 -28.36 26.50
CA ASN A 22 14.95 -28.23 27.46
C ASN A 22 16.36 -28.80 27.13
N THR A 23 16.83 -28.89 25.87
CA THR A 23 18.25 -29.29 25.65
C THR A 23 18.91 -28.86 24.33
N LEU A 24 20.24 -28.60 24.38
CA LEU A 24 21.15 -28.43 23.23
C LEU A 24 21.55 -29.80 22.66
N MET A 25 21.53 -29.98 21.33
CA MET A 25 21.81 -31.26 20.67
C MET A 25 22.81 -31.11 19.52
N ASN A 26 23.74 -32.08 19.39
CA ASN A 26 24.61 -32.24 18.23
C ASN A 26 24.17 -33.47 17.42
N SER A 27 23.97 -33.30 16.12
CA SER A 27 23.66 -34.40 15.19
C SER A 27 24.86 -34.67 14.28
N THR A 28 25.25 -35.94 14.17
CA THR A 28 26.28 -36.42 13.23
C THR A 28 25.69 -37.50 12.33
N ASN A 29 25.80 -37.32 11.01
CA ASN A 29 25.59 -38.40 10.05
C ASN A 29 26.52 -38.22 8.84
N ASN A 30 27.10 -39.33 8.36
CA ASN A 30 27.96 -39.43 7.18
C ASN A 30 29.17 -38.49 7.15
N GLY A 31 29.92 -38.39 8.26
CA GLY A 31 31.22 -37.70 8.29
C GLY A 31 31.17 -36.17 8.32
N GLY A 32 29.97 -35.57 8.33
CA GLY A 32 29.74 -34.16 8.65
C GLY A 32 28.97 -33.99 9.96
N SER A 33 29.26 -32.93 10.71
CA SER A 33 28.44 -32.49 11.86
C SER A 33 27.66 -31.24 11.49
N LEU A 34 26.37 -31.20 11.84
CA LEU A 34 25.55 -30.01 11.73
C LEU A 34 25.31 -29.47 13.15
N HIS A 35 25.91 -28.32 13.45
CA HIS A 35 25.74 -27.64 14.72
C HIS A 35 24.53 -26.70 14.65
N MET A 36 23.47 -27.02 15.40
CA MET A 36 22.24 -26.23 15.45
C MET A 36 21.84 -26.00 16.90
N SER A 37 21.36 -24.79 17.19
CA SER A 37 20.65 -24.47 18.43
C SER A 37 19.19 -24.23 18.10
N ILE A 38 18.28 -24.96 18.74
CA ILE A 38 16.84 -24.79 18.57
C ILE A 38 16.23 -24.56 19.94
N THR A 39 15.47 -23.48 20.08
CA THR A 39 14.71 -23.16 21.27
C THR A 39 13.23 -23.09 20.89
N TYR A 40 12.37 -23.81 21.61
CA TYR A 40 10.93 -23.69 21.47
C TYR A 40 10.38 -22.86 22.64
N SER A 41 9.72 -21.75 22.31
CA SER A 41 8.95 -20.97 23.27
C SER A 41 7.46 -21.19 22.99
N PRO A 42 6.70 -21.76 23.95
CA PRO A 42 5.26 -21.89 23.79
C PRO A 42 4.61 -20.52 23.76
N LYS A 43 3.41 -20.42 23.17
CA LYS A 43 2.68 -19.14 23.06
C LYS A 43 2.46 -18.50 24.43
N GLU A 44 2.23 -19.32 25.44
CA GLU A 44 2.01 -18.90 26.83
C GLU A 44 3.25 -18.26 27.48
N ALA A 45 4.42 -18.39 26.86
CA ALA A 45 5.67 -17.76 27.30
C ALA A 45 5.93 -16.39 26.63
N LEU A 46 5.00 -15.91 25.79
CA LEU A 46 5.07 -14.57 25.19
C LEU A 46 4.30 -13.58 26.06
N ASP A 47 4.95 -12.51 26.52
CA ASP A 47 4.30 -11.44 27.29
C ASP A 47 3.24 -10.72 26.43
N GLU A 48 2.09 -10.38 27.03
CA GLU A 48 0.89 -9.85 26.35
C GLU A 48 0.98 -8.37 25.90
N ASP A 49 2.13 -7.72 25.98
CA ASP A 49 2.26 -6.28 25.81
C ASP A 49 2.50 -5.86 24.35
N THR A 50 1.46 -5.93 23.51
CA THR A 50 1.38 -5.14 22.28
C THR A 50 -0.08 -4.81 21.93
N LYS A 51 -0.42 -3.51 21.98
CA LYS A 51 -1.69 -2.96 21.50
C LYS A 51 -1.47 -2.31 20.14
N ALA A 52 -2.23 -2.72 19.14
CA ALA A 52 -2.43 -1.96 17.92
C ALA A 52 -3.90 -2.03 17.51
N SER A 53 -4.47 -0.90 17.11
CA SER A 53 -5.87 -0.73 16.74
C SER A 53 -5.99 -0.41 15.24
N PRO A 54 -7.02 -0.90 14.51
CA PRO A 54 -7.18 -0.71 13.06
C PRO A 54 -8.02 0.54 12.68
N SER A 55 -7.90 0.97 11.42
CA SER A 55 -8.60 2.11 10.76
C SER A 55 -9.59 1.65 9.67
N THR A 56 -10.54 2.52 9.27
CA THR A 56 -11.69 2.22 8.39
C THR A 56 -11.81 3.14 7.15
N ASN A 57 -12.30 2.53 6.05
CA ASN A 57 -13.00 2.98 4.82
C ASN A 57 -12.57 4.22 3.99
N ALA A 58 -12.77 4.12 2.66
CA ALA A 58 -12.69 5.23 1.71
C ALA A 58 -14.05 5.84 1.38
N ASP A 59 -14.02 7.18 1.29
CA ASP A 59 -15.06 8.16 0.95
C ASP A 59 -16.51 7.85 1.36
N THR A 60 -16.95 8.55 2.39
CA THR A 60 -18.33 8.54 2.85
C THR A 60 -18.98 9.88 2.56
N PRO A 61 -20.18 9.94 1.93
CA PRO A 61 -21.05 11.09 2.12
C PRO A 61 -21.28 11.29 3.63
N TYR A 62 -21.79 12.46 4.04
CA TYR A 62 -22.31 12.62 5.41
C TYR A 62 -23.47 11.63 5.61
N LEU A 63 -23.13 10.40 5.99
CA LEU A 63 -24.11 9.38 6.33
C LEU A 63 -24.83 9.85 7.59
N PRO A 64 -26.10 9.46 7.79
CA PRO A 64 -26.65 9.48 9.13
C PRO A 64 -25.71 8.63 10.00
N ILE A 65 -25.02 9.30 10.93
CA ILE A 65 -24.30 8.67 12.04
C ILE A 65 -25.22 7.55 12.54
N PHE A 66 -24.73 6.31 12.61
CA PHE A 66 -25.55 5.24 13.19
C PHE A 66 -26.08 5.73 14.53
N GLU A 67 -27.39 5.81 14.69
CA GLU A 67 -27.99 6.25 15.94
C GLU A 67 -27.43 5.38 17.09
N GLY A 68 -26.69 6.01 18.00
CA GLY A 68 -26.04 5.33 19.13
C GLY A 68 -24.52 5.10 19.01
N LEU A 69 -23.86 5.48 17.91
CA LEU A 69 -22.39 5.64 17.88
C LEU A 69 -22.00 6.98 18.52
N THR A 70 -21.88 6.99 19.85
CA THR A 70 -21.17 8.06 20.54
C THR A 70 -19.67 7.83 20.36
N ASP A 71 -18.91 8.91 20.11
CA ASP A 71 -17.46 8.83 20.15
C ASP A 71 -16.99 8.22 21.48
N CYS A 72 -15.83 7.56 21.49
CA CYS A 72 -15.32 6.89 22.70
C CYS A 72 -14.95 7.88 23.82
N THR A 73 -15.14 9.18 23.59
CA THR A 73 -14.64 10.30 24.41
C THR A 73 -15.62 11.47 24.51
N ASP A 74 -16.90 11.25 24.83
CA ASP A 74 -17.87 12.31 25.21
C ASP A 74 -17.97 13.56 24.27
N SER A 75 -17.46 13.50 23.05
CA SER A 75 -17.13 14.66 22.19
C SER A 75 -18.10 14.93 21.05
N GLY A 76 -19.16 14.12 20.90
CA GLY A 76 -20.13 14.23 19.82
C GLY A 76 -20.20 12.98 18.97
N PRO A 77 -20.84 13.03 17.79
CA PRO A 77 -20.89 11.90 16.87
C PRO A 77 -19.59 11.76 16.07
N TYR A 78 -19.20 10.52 15.77
CA TYR A 78 -18.08 10.23 14.87
C TYR A 78 -18.33 10.82 13.46
N ILE A 79 -17.35 11.56 12.95
CA ILE A 79 -17.38 12.12 11.59
C ILE A 79 -16.47 11.26 10.71
N PRO A 80 -17.01 10.52 9.73
CA PRO A 80 -16.20 9.64 8.92
C PRO A 80 -15.30 10.42 7.94
N PRO A 81 -14.03 10.01 7.74
CA PRO A 81 -13.12 10.64 6.80
C PRO A 81 -13.53 10.37 5.34
N ARG A 82 -13.02 11.19 4.42
CA ARG A 82 -13.42 11.16 3.01
C ARG A 82 -12.22 10.95 2.11
N ALA A 83 -11.79 9.69 1.99
CA ALA A 83 -10.48 9.35 1.42
C ALA A 83 -10.15 10.03 0.07
N TRP A 84 -11.05 10.03 -0.92
CA TRP A 84 -10.75 10.64 -2.21
C TRP A 84 -10.63 12.17 -2.14
N ILE A 85 -11.50 12.82 -1.35
CA ILE A 85 -11.43 14.25 -1.07
C ILE A 85 -10.15 14.59 -0.27
N ASP A 86 -9.79 13.78 0.71
CA ASP A 86 -8.58 13.95 1.51
C ASP A 86 -7.32 13.81 0.66
N VAL A 87 -7.30 12.84 -0.27
CA VAL A 87 -6.22 12.67 -1.25
C VAL A 87 -6.14 13.86 -2.19
N TYR A 88 -7.27 14.32 -2.75
CA TYR A 88 -7.32 15.49 -3.62
C TYR A 88 -6.76 16.74 -2.94
N ASN A 89 -7.27 17.06 -1.75
CA ASN A 89 -6.82 18.20 -0.96
C ASN A 89 -5.33 18.10 -0.61
N ALA A 90 -4.84 16.89 -0.28
CA ALA A 90 -3.44 16.68 0.04
C ALA A 90 -2.54 16.90 -1.19
N ILE A 91 -2.92 16.39 -2.36
CA ILE A 91 -2.16 16.58 -3.61
C ILE A 91 -2.08 18.07 -3.98
N GLN A 92 -3.19 18.81 -3.85
CA GLN A 92 -3.19 20.25 -4.10
C GLN A 92 -2.19 20.99 -3.20
N LYS A 93 -2.13 20.62 -1.92
CA LYS A 93 -1.26 21.24 -0.90
C LYS A 93 0.20 20.80 -0.96
N ALA A 94 0.52 19.69 -1.62
CA ALA A 94 1.90 19.22 -1.75
C ALA A 94 2.78 20.26 -2.47
N GLN A 95 4.00 20.48 -2.00
CA GLN A 95 4.91 21.50 -2.54
C GLN A 95 6.29 20.95 -2.89
N ARG A 96 6.65 19.75 -2.41
CA ARG A 96 8.01 19.21 -2.52
C ARG A 96 8.03 17.92 -3.31
N PHE A 97 7.22 16.94 -2.92
CA PHE A 97 7.17 15.66 -3.59
C PHE A 97 5.81 14.97 -3.49
N ILE A 98 5.52 14.13 -4.49
CA ILE A 98 4.40 13.19 -4.50
C ILE A 98 4.92 11.86 -5.04
N TYR A 99 4.85 10.81 -4.23
CA TYR A 99 5.23 9.45 -4.61
C TYR A 99 4.00 8.54 -4.62
N ILE A 100 3.81 7.78 -5.70
CA ILE A 100 2.66 6.90 -5.86
C ILE A 100 3.13 5.49 -6.18
N THR A 101 2.62 4.48 -5.48
CA THR A 101 2.62 3.10 -5.95
C THR A 101 1.20 2.63 -6.17
N GLY A 102 0.93 2.01 -7.31
CA GLY A 102 -0.36 1.39 -7.61
C GLY A 102 -0.16 0.01 -8.22
N TRP A 103 -1.13 -0.86 -7.99
CA TRP A 103 -1.25 -2.05 -8.84
C TRP A 103 -1.79 -1.65 -10.21
N SER A 104 -2.69 -0.67 -10.24
CA SER A 104 -3.10 0.06 -11.44
C SER A 104 -3.25 1.54 -11.08
N VAL A 105 -2.91 2.43 -12.01
CA VAL A 105 -3.23 3.85 -11.89
C VAL A 105 -3.95 4.24 -13.17
N ALA A 106 -5.16 4.77 -13.08
CA ALA A 106 -5.92 5.32 -14.21
C ALA A 106 -5.89 6.84 -14.13
N THR A 107 -5.32 7.49 -15.15
CA THR A 107 -5.14 8.95 -15.17
C THR A 107 -6.45 9.70 -15.45
N GLY A 108 -7.44 9.03 -16.04
CA GLY A 108 -8.72 9.60 -16.42
C GLY A 108 -9.73 9.79 -15.29
N ILE A 109 -9.44 9.36 -14.05
CA ILE A 109 -10.42 9.45 -12.95
C ILE A 109 -10.41 10.82 -12.27
N ASN A 110 -11.60 11.29 -11.88
CA ASN A 110 -11.76 12.44 -11.00
C ASN A 110 -11.81 11.95 -9.55
N LEU A 111 -10.99 12.56 -8.69
CA LEU A 111 -10.93 12.26 -7.26
C LEU A 111 -12.17 12.79 -6.53
N VAL A 112 -12.70 13.94 -6.95
CA VAL A 112 -13.91 14.52 -6.36
C VAL A 112 -15.06 14.35 -7.35
N ARG A 113 -16.19 13.81 -6.90
CA ARG A 113 -17.38 13.66 -7.75
C ARG A 113 -18.61 14.16 -7.01
N ASP A 114 -19.51 14.81 -7.75
CA ASP A 114 -20.77 15.30 -7.21
C ASP A 114 -20.61 16.27 -6.01
N ASN A 115 -19.51 17.05 -6.00
CA ASN A 115 -19.21 18.01 -4.95
C ASN A 115 -18.55 19.30 -5.50
N PRO A 116 -19.33 20.22 -6.09
CA PRO A 116 -18.81 21.43 -6.74
C PRO A 116 -18.25 22.47 -5.75
N GLU A 117 -18.51 22.32 -4.44
CA GLU A 117 -17.92 23.20 -3.43
C GLU A 117 -16.43 22.91 -3.23
N ILE A 118 -16.03 21.64 -3.38
CA ILE A 118 -14.64 21.19 -3.25
C ILE A 118 -13.93 21.26 -4.60
N ASP A 119 -14.58 20.82 -5.67
CA ASP A 119 -14.03 20.84 -7.03
C ASP A 119 -14.70 21.92 -7.88
N SER A 120 -14.57 23.17 -7.42
CA SER A 120 -15.22 24.32 -8.08
C SER A 120 -14.62 24.65 -9.45
N GLU A 121 -13.34 24.33 -9.64
CA GLU A 121 -12.62 24.55 -10.91
C GLU A 121 -12.74 23.35 -11.87
N GLY A 122 -13.31 22.22 -11.42
CA GLY A 122 -13.50 21.02 -12.21
C GLY A 122 -12.17 20.35 -12.58
N ASP A 123 -11.19 20.44 -11.70
CA ASP A 123 -9.79 20.14 -11.95
C ASP A 123 -9.28 18.97 -11.08
N SER A 124 -10.21 18.21 -10.49
CA SER A 124 -9.92 17.00 -9.70
C SER A 124 -9.52 15.77 -10.52
N ASN A 125 -9.36 15.89 -11.85
CA ASN A 125 -8.78 14.84 -12.68
C ASN A 125 -7.35 14.53 -12.22
N VAL A 126 -7.10 13.29 -11.77
CA VAL A 126 -5.84 12.95 -11.12
C VAL A 126 -4.64 13.05 -12.05
N GLY A 127 -4.79 12.65 -13.32
CA GLY A 127 -3.70 12.72 -14.29
C GLY A 127 -3.24 14.15 -14.53
N GLU A 128 -4.18 15.05 -14.83
CA GLU A 128 -3.90 16.47 -15.07
C GLU A 128 -3.47 17.21 -13.81
N LEU A 129 -4.03 16.85 -12.64
CA LEU A 129 -3.58 17.37 -11.35
C LEU A 129 -2.10 17.05 -11.11
N LEU A 130 -1.67 15.80 -11.32
CA LEU A 130 -0.27 15.39 -11.13
C LEU A 130 0.69 16.08 -12.12
N LYS A 131 0.28 16.28 -13.39
CA LYS A 131 1.07 17.07 -14.36
C LYS A 131 1.29 18.49 -13.86
N ARG A 132 0.22 19.17 -13.42
CA ARG A 132 0.29 20.55 -12.90
C ARG A 132 1.20 20.66 -11.68
N LYS A 133 1.09 19.75 -10.71
CA LYS A 133 2.00 19.72 -9.56
C LYS A 133 3.46 19.55 -10.00
N ALA A 134 3.72 18.68 -10.98
CA ALA A 134 5.08 18.51 -11.51
C ALA A 134 5.60 19.78 -12.22
N GLU A 135 4.74 20.49 -12.96
CA GLU A 135 5.06 21.77 -13.60
C GLU A 135 5.32 22.90 -12.59
N GLU A 136 4.69 22.85 -11.41
CA GLU A 136 4.96 23.74 -10.27
C GLU A 136 6.30 23.45 -9.57
N GLY A 137 7.00 22.39 -9.97
CA GLY A 137 8.29 21.99 -9.41
C GLY A 137 8.20 20.94 -8.31
N VAL A 138 7.02 20.36 -8.06
CA VAL A 138 6.87 19.20 -7.17
C VAL A 138 7.48 17.97 -7.83
N THR A 139 8.28 17.21 -7.10
CA THR A 139 8.86 15.96 -7.60
C THR A 139 7.78 14.86 -7.60
N VAL A 140 7.25 14.49 -8.78
CA VAL A 140 6.20 13.48 -8.90
C VAL A 140 6.75 12.18 -9.47
N LEU A 141 6.79 11.13 -8.63
CA LEU A 141 7.30 9.80 -9.00
C LEU A 141 6.21 8.74 -8.84
N ILE A 142 6.03 7.89 -9.85
CA ILE A 142 4.99 6.87 -9.87
C ILE A 142 5.63 5.51 -10.22
N LEU A 143 5.39 4.51 -9.38
CA LEU A 143 5.69 3.09 -9.62
C LEU A 143 4.39 2.31 -9.81
N ILE A 144 4.09 1.95 -11.06
CA ILE A 144 2.96 1.08 -11.39
C ILE A 144 3.46 -0.35 -11.67
N TRP A 145 2.63 -1.34 -11.40
CA TRP A 145 2.95 -2.71 -11.77
C TRP A 145 2.88 -2.87 -13.29
N SER A 146 3.91 -3.47 -13.89
CA SER A 146 3.90 -3.87 -15.30
C SER A 146 3.27 -5.23 -15.44
N GLU A 147 2.13 -5.29 -16.15
CA GLU A 147 1.60 -6.56 -16.62
C GLU A 147 2.43 -7.01 -17.83
N LYS A 148 3.10 -8.16 -17.75
CA LYS A 148 4.02 -8.59 -18.83
C LYS A 148 3.37 -8.73 -20.21
N LEU A 149 2.06 -8.95 -20.24
CA LEU A 149 1.27 -9.10 -21.47
C LEU A 149 0.67 -7.78 -21.96
N SER A 150 0.80 -6.69 -21.19
CA SER A 150 0.37 -5.37 -21.61
C SER A 150 1.35 -4.77 -22.62
N SER A 151 0.81 -4.04 -23.60
CA SER A 151 1.53 -3.28 -24.61
C SER A 151 0.56 -2.28 -25.25
N GLU A 152 1.05 -1.36 -26.08
CA GLU A 152 0.17 -0.39 -26.79
C GLU A 152 -0.94 -1.08 -27.60
N GLU A 153 -0.67 -2.28 -28.13
CA GLU A 153 -1.61 -3.06 -28.93
C GLU A 153 -2.45 -4.06 -28.11
N ASN A 154 -2.11 -4.31 -26.85
CA ASN A 154 -2.76 -5.29 -25.99
C ASN A 154 -2.90 -4.76 -24.55
N PRO A 155 -4.12 -4.51 -24.06
CA PRO A 155 -4.34 -3.94 -22.72
C PRO A 155 -4.01 -4.91 -21.55
N GLY A 156 -3.49 -6.11 -21.84
CA GLY A 156 -3.24 -7.13 -20.83
C GLY A 156 -4.49 -7.95 -20.50
N LEU A 157 -4.32 -8.92 -19.61
CA LEU A 157 -5.37 -9.84 -19.15
C LEU A 157 -5.99 -9.40 -17.82
N MET A 158 -5.33 -8.51 -17.07
CA MET A 158 -5.76 -8.13 -15.72
C MET A 158 -6.50 -6.79 -15.66
N GLY A 159 -6.68 -6.13 -16.81
CA GLY A 159 -7.41 -4.86 -16.89
C GLY A 159 -6.71 -3.73 -16.15
N THR A 160 -5.37 -3.69 -16.19
CA THR A 160 -4.58 -2.58 -15.65
C THR A 160 -4.37 -1.48 -16.67
N HIS A 161 -4.16 -0.26 -16.20
CA HIS A 161 -3.88 0.93 -17.03
C HIS A 161 -2.39 1.24 -17.11
N ASP A 162 -1.53 0.23 -16.99
CA ASP A 162 -0.09 0.44 -16.81
C ASP A 162 0.57 1.10 -18.03
N GLU A 163 0.29 0.61 -19.24
CA GLU A 163 0.84 1.21 -20.46
C GLU A 163 0.20 2.56 -20.80
N GLU A 164 -1.12 2.69 -20.66
CA GLU A 164 -1.85 3.94 -20.88
C GLU A 164 -1.30 5.06 -19.98
N THR A 165 -1.09 4.75 -18.69
CA THR A 165 -0.56 5.70 -17.72
C THR A 165 0.90 6.05 -17.98
N ARG A 166 1.71 5.08 -18.41
CA ARG A 166 3.09 5.35 -18.84
C ARG A 166 3.13 6.33 -20.02
N LEU A 167 2.29 6.10 -21.03
CA LEU A 167 2.20 6.97 -22.20
C LEU A 167 1.68 8.36 -21.86
N PHE A 168 0.66 8.46 -21.00
CA PHE A 168 0.08 9.73 -20.58
C PHE A 168 1.10 10.67 -19.93
N PHE A 169 2.10 10.12 -19.23
CA PHE A 169 3.15 10.89 -18.56
C PHE A 169 4.48 10.95 -19.33
N HIS A 170 4.63 10.26 -20.47
CA HIS A 170 5.91 10.06 -21.18
C HIS A 170 6.70 11.37 -21.42
N ASP A 171 6.01 12.41 -21.90
CA ASP A 171 6.61 13.71 -22.23
C ASP A 171 6.26 14.81 -21.22
N THR A 172 6.13 14.44 -19.94
CA THR A 172 5.79 15.36 -18.85
C THR A 172 6.89 15.43 -17.79
N ALA A 173 6.74 16.35 -16.84
CA ALA A 173 7.62 16.42 -15.67
C ALA A 173 7.40 15.26 -14.67
N VAL A 174 6.29 14.51 -14.79
CA VAL A 174 6.01 13.33 -13.96
C VAL A 174 6.88 12.15 -14.40
N LYS A 175 7.55 11.48 -13.45
CA LYS A 175 8.31 10.25 -13.72
C LYS A 175 7.48 9.03 -13.38
N CYS A 176 6.89 8.44 -14.41
CA CYS A 176 6.08 7.24 -14.30
C CYS A 176 6.82 6.02 -14.84
N LEU A 177 7.01 5.00 -14.00
CA LEU A 177 7.73 3.77 -14.34
C LEU A 177 6.83 2.55 -14.11
N SER A 178 6.73 1.72 -15.14
CA SER A 178 6.07 0.43 -15.09
C SER A 178 7.08 -0.66 -14.74
N VAL A 179 6.81 -1.42 -13.67
CA VAL A 179 7.80 -2.33 -13.07
C VAL A 179 7.20 -3.71 -12.83
N ALA A 180 7.82 -4.74 -13.40
CA ALA A 180 7.43 -6.13 -13.18
C ALA A 180 7.96 -6.70 -11.85
N ARG A 181 7.39 -7.83 -11.40
CA ARG A 181 8.02 -8.66 -10.37
C ARG A 181 9.15 -9.46 -11.01
N VAL A 182 10.30 -9.47 -10.34
CA VAL A 182 11.49 -10.21 -10.80
C VAL A 182 11.97 -11.11 -9.67
N LYS A 183 12.55 -12.25 -10.03
CA LYS A 183 13.25 -13.13 -9.10
C LYS A 183 14.63 -13.45 -9.66
N TYR A 184 15.69 -13.08 -8.96
CA TYR A 184 17.07 -13.32 -9.40
C TYR A 184 17.55 -14.73 -8.97
N GLU A 185 16.84 -15.76 -9.45
CA GLU A 185 17.26 -17.16 -9.30
C GLU A 185 17.50 -17.77 -10.70
N SER A 186 16.58 -18.59 -11.21
CA SER A 186 16.65 -19.20 -12.54
C SER A 186 15.75 -18.47 -13.55
N LEU A 187 16.04 -18.63 -14.85
CA LEU A 187 15.23 -18.05 -15.93
C LEU A 187 13.75 -18.47 -15.82
N LEU A 188 13.48 -19.76 -15.58
CA LEU A 188 12.11 -20.27 -15.44
C LEU A 188 11.41 -19.71 -14.20
N ALA A 189 12.12 -19.58 -13.07
CA ALA A 189 11.57 -18.99 -11.86
C ALA A 189 11.28 -17.50 -12.04
N SER A 190 12.18 -16.76 -12.70
CA SER A 190 11.97 -15.36 -13.05
C SER A 190 10.78 -15.19 -13.99
N GLU A 191 10.69 -16.03 -15.02
CA GLU A 191 9.59 -16.03 -15.99
C GLU A 191 8.26 -16.26 -15.29
N PHE A 192 8.16 -17.30 -14.46
CA PHE A 192 6.98 -17.60 -13.67
C PHE A 192 6.61 -16.44 -12.73
N VAL A 193 7.59 -15.87 -12.02
CA VAL A 193 7.34 -14.78 -11.08
C VAL A 193 6.85 -13.53 -11.78
N SER A 194 7.45 -13.19 -12.92
CA SER A 194 7.06 -12.03 -13.73
C SER A 194 5.65 -12.13 -14.31
N SER A 195 5.16 -13.36 -14.52
CA SER A 195 3.83 -13.61 -15.10
C SER A 195 2.74 -13.82 -14.06
N CYS A 196 3.06 -14.33 -12.86
CA CYS A 196 2.06 -14.75 -11.87
C CYS A 196 2.00 -13.88 -10.61
N TYR A 197 3.02 -13.06 -10.32
CA TYR A 197 3.03 -12.18 -9.15
C TYR A 197 3.02 -10.71 -9.56
N THR A 198 2.39 -9.89 -8.74
CA THR A 198 2.22 -8.46 -8.99
C THR A 198 2.90 -7.62 -7.90
N HIS A 199 3.20 -6.36 -8.19
CA HIS A 199 3.38 -5.38 -7.12
C HIS A 199 2.00 -4.87 -6.74
N HIS A 200 1.54 -5.22 -5.53
CA HIS A 200 0.17 -4.92 -5.08
C HIS A 200 0.12 -3.82 -4.01
N GLN A 201 1.22 -3.09 -3.82
CA GLN A 201 1.28 -1.96 -2.88
C GLN A 201 0.52 -0.76 -3.47
N LYS A 202 -0.36 -0.18 -2.65
CA LYS A 202 -1.19 0.97 -2.99
C LYS A 202 -0.88 2.08 -1.98
N THR A 203 -0.07 3.04 -2.38
CA THR A 203 0.42 4.11 -1.49
C THR A 203 0.50 5.43 -2.22
N ILE A 204 0.14 6.51 -1.54
CA ILE A 204 0.35 7.89 -2.00
C ILE A 204 1.08 8.61 -0.87
N ILE A 205 2.31 9.06 -1.10
CA ILE A 205 3.14 9.74 -0.09
C ILE A 205 3.44 11.14 -0.57
N MET A 206 3.34 12.13 0.30
CA MET A 206 3.65 13.52 -0.05
C MET A 206 4.02 14.33 1.19
N ASP A 207 4.57 15.51 0.95
CA ASP A 207 4.66 16.55 1.97
C ASP A 207 3.31 17.26 2.15
N THR A 208 3.04 17.74 3.36
CA THR A 208 1.84 18.52 3.70
C THR A 208 2.20 19.72 4.58
N ASP A 209 1.26 20.65 4.67
CA ASP A 209 1.42 21.91 5.41
C ASP A 209 1.74 21.64 6.90
N PRO A 210 2.47 22.56 7.55
CA PRO A 210 2.60 22.55 9.00
C PRO A 210 1.24 22.69 9.69
N GLU A 211 1.15 22.25 10.94
CA GLU A 211 -0.06 22.49 11.75
C GLU A 211 -0.17 23.96 12.16
N GLU A 212 0.97 24.61 12.44
CA GLU A 212 1.02 26.02 12.82
C GLU A 212 1.95 26.84 11.91
N GLU A 213 1.64 28.13 11.77
CA GLU A 213 2.47 29.06 11.01
C GLU A 213 3.88 29.17 11.63
N GLY A 214 4.91 28.99 10.80
CA GLY A 214 6.31 29.02 11.21
C GLY A 214 6.93 27.66 11.55
N GLN A 215 6.15 26.58 11.55
CA GLN A 215 6.67 25.21 11.62
C GLN A 215 7.07 24.69 10.22
N LEU A 216 7.84 23.61 10.20
CA LEU A 216 8.26 22.94 8.97
C LEU A 216 7.12 22.09 8.39
N ARG A 217 7.20 21.83 7.08
CA ARG A 217 6.29 20.89 6.42
C ARG A 217 6.50 19.49 6.99
N ARG A 218 5.52 18.61 6.84
CA ARG A 218 5.57 17.25 7.38
C ARG A 218 5.25 16.22 6.30
N ILE A 219 5.49 14.95 6.58
CA ILE A 219 5.21 13.86 5.64
C ILE A 219 3.88 13.20 6.01
N MET A 220 3.07 12.92 5.00
CA MET A 220 1.86 12.11 5.13
C MET A 220 1.83 11.00 4.07
N ALA A 221 1.08 9.93 4.36
CA ALA A 221 0.87 8.85 3.42
C ALA A 221 -0.57 8.33 3.46
N PHE A 222 -1.11 7.97 2.31
CA PHE A 222 -2.33 7.17 2.18
C PHE A 222 -1.95 5.74 1.81
N ARG A 223 -2.68 4.76 2.36
CA ARG A 223 -2.49 3.33 2.07
C ARG A 223 -3.81 2.62 1.80
N GLY A 224 -3.74 1.61 0.93
CA GLY A 224 -4.86 0.75 0.56
C GLY A 224 -5.54 1.14 -0.75
N LEU A 225 -5.36 2.39 -1.21
CA LEU A 225 -6.16 3.00 -2.28
C LEU A 225 -5.46 2.90 -3.61
N ASP A 226 -6.00 2.10 -4.52
CA ASP A 226 -5.59 2.13 -5.92
C ASP A 226 -6.27 3.30 -6.61
N ILE A 227 -5.48 4.17 -7.26
CA ILE A 227 -5.99 5.30 -8.04
C ILE A 227 -6.43 4.79 -9.41
N THR A 228 -7.49 3.99 -9.48
CA THR A 228 -7.97 3.41 -10.74
C THR A 228 -9.49 3.42 -10.81
N ASP A 229 -10.00 3.17 -12.00
CA ASP A 229 -11.41 2.99 -12.32
C ASP A 229 -12.14 1.98 -11.40
N GLY A 230 -13.43 2.21 -11.18
CA GLY A 230 -14.31 1.34 -10.40
C GLY A 230 -14.19 1.44 -8.88
N ARG A 231 -13.14 2.10 -8.34
CA ARG A 231 -12.85 2.19 -6.90
C ARG A 231 -13.58 3.34 -6.20
N TYR A 232 -14.12 4.30 -6.96
CA TYR A 232 -14.96 5.34 -6.39
C TYR A 232 -16.33 4.78 -6.03
N ASP A 233 -16.66 4.77 -4.75
CA ASP A 233 -17.97 4.37 -4.28
C ASP A 233 -18.31 5.07 -2.97
N SER A 234 -19.55 4.87 -2.54
CA SER A 234 -20.03 5.30 -1.23
C SER A 234 -20.79 4.15 -0.56
N PRO A 235 -21.01 4.18 0.77
CA PRO A 235 -21.63 3.05 1.47
C PRO A 235 -23.08 2.73 1.08
N GLU A 236 -23.71 3.58 0.25
CA GLU A 236 -25.00 3.26 -0.38
C GLU A 236 -24.86 2.18 -1.46
N PHE A 237 -23.66 1.96 -2.01
CA PHE A 237 -23.34 0.96 -3.03
C PHE A 237 -24.37 0.89 -4.19
N PRO A 238 -24.63 2.03 -4.88
CA PRO A 238 -25.64 2.11 -5.91
C PRO A 238 -25.33 1.17 -7.09
N LEU A 239 -26.32 0.38 -7.48
CA LEU A 239 -26.19 -0.59 -8.59
C LEU A 239 -26.50 0.01 -9.97
N PHE A 240 -27.47 0.93 -10.05
CA PHE A 240 -28.07 1.37 -11.32
C PHE A 240 -28.25 2.89 -11.46
N ASN A 241 -28.56 3.59 -10.37
CA ASN A 241 -29.05 4.98 -10.42
C ASN A 241 -27.93 6.03 -10.57
N THR A 242 -26.67 5.63 -10.47
CA THR A 242 -25.50 6.51 -10.62
C THR A 242 -24.77 6.34 -11.95
N LEU A 243 -25.15 5.36 -12.78
CA LEU A 243 -24.47 4.97 -14.01
C LEU A 243 -24.30 6.12 -15.02
N CYS A 244 -25.33 6.96 -15.15
CA CYS A 244 -25.32 8.13 -16.04
C CYS A 244 -25.11 9.45 -15.27
N GLY A 245 -24.91 9.38 -13.96
CA GLY A 245 -24.76 10.53 -13.07
C GLY A 245 -23.30 10.92 -12.82
N PRO A 246 -23.04 12.02 -12.11
CA PRO A 246 -21.68 12.52 -11.87
C PRO A 246 -20.79 11.55 -11.09
N LYS A 247 -21.38 10.59 -10.36
CA LYS A 247 -20.63 9.62 -9.54
C LYS A 247 -19.99 8.49 -10.33
N HIS A 248 -20.67 7.91 -11.33
CA HIS A 248 -20.16 6.72 -12.04
C HIS A 248 -20.24 6.81 -13.57
N CYS A 249 -20.68 7.94 -14.13
CA CYS A 249 -20.60 8.17 -15.57
C CYS A 249 -19.13 8.23 -16.02
N GLY A 250 -18.76 7.38 -16.98
CA GLY A 250 -17.36 7.24 -17.42
C GLY A 250 -16.49 6.37 -16.50
N ASP A 251 -17.05 5.80 -15.43
CA ASP A 251 -16.36 4.93 -14.46
C ASP A 251 -17.18 3.67 -14.13
N PHE A 252 -17.70 3.03 -15.18
CA PHE A 252 -18.46 1.79 -15.05
C PHE A 252 -17.50 0.61 -14.93
N TYR A 253 -17.61 -0.12 -13.83
CA TYR A 253 -16.83 -1.33 -13.55
C TYR A 253 -17.77 -2.47 -13.19
N ASN A 254 -17.63 -3.62 -13.87
CA ASN A 254 -18.27 -4.88 -13.50
C ASN A 254 -17.58 -6.04 -14.24
N ASN A 255 -16.91 -6.92 -13.49
CA ASN A 255 -16.29 -8.13 -14.02
C ASN A 255 -17.00 -9.42 -13.62
N CYS A 256 -18.09 -9.32 -12.84
CA CYS A 256 -18.82 -10.47 -12.32
C CYS A 256 -20.07 -10.85 -13.13
N VAL A 257 -20.68 -9.89 -13.85
CA VAL A 257 -21.97 -10.09 -14.51
C VAL A 257 -21.82 -10.01 -16.03
N THR A 258 -21.92 -11.17 -16.68
CA THR A 258 -21.92 -11.25 -18.15
C THR A 258 -23.06 -10.43 -18.74
N GLY A 259 -22.72 -9.51 -19.64
CA GLY A 259 -23.68 -8.67 -20.36
C GLY A 259 -24.12 -7.41 -19.62
N ALA A 260 -23.56 -7.12 -18.45
CA ALA A 260 -23.72 -5.81 -17.82
C ALA A 260 -23.06 -4.73 -18.68
N THR A 261 -23.74 -3.61 -18.89
CA THR A 261 -23.23 -2.47 -19.65
C THR A 261 -23.33 -1.18 -18.84
N LYS A 262 -22.58 -0.15 -19.21
CA LYS A 262 -22.64 1.16 -18.55
C LYS A 262 -24.02 1.82 -18.64
N GLU A 263 -24.86 1.44 -19.61
CA GLU A 263 -26.22 1.97 -19.77
C GLU A 263 -27.27 1.20 -18.94
N LEU A 264 -27.07 -0.10 -18.73
CA LEU A 264 -28.07 -0.99 -18.14
C LEU A 264 -27.72 -1.46 -16.72
N GLY A 265 -26.43 -1.53 -16.40
CA GLY A 265 -25.92 -2.08 -15.15
C GLY A 265 -26.14 -3.60 -15.00
N PRO A 266 -26.04 -4.11 -13.77
CA PRO A 266 -25.56 -3.38 -12.58
C PRO A 266 -24.08 -3.01 -12.72
N ARG A 267 -23.61 -1.94 -12.07
CA ARG A 267 -22.17 -1.86 -11.74
C ARG A 267 -21.84 -2.85 -10.64
N GLU A 268 -20.57 -3.17 -10.47
CA GLU A 268 -20.04 -3.88 -9.30
C GLU A 268 -19.63 -2.83 -8.26
N PRO A 269 -20.37 -2.67 -7.15
CA PRO A 269 -20.00 -1.73 -6.10
C PRO A 269 -18.69 -2.12 -5.44
N TRP A 270 -17.96 -1.13 -4.94
CA TRP A 270 -16.61 -1.33 -4.39
C TRP A 270 -16.56 -0.98 -2.91
N HIS A 271 -16.58 -2.00 -2.05
CA HIS A 271 -16.37 -1.86 -0.61
C HIS A 271 -14.90 -2.12 -0.27
N ASP A 272 -14.24 -1.14 0.35
CA ASP A 272 -12.80 -1.22 0.61
C ASP A 272 -12.34 -0.31 1.77
N CYS A 273 -11.18 -0.63 2.36
CA CYS A 273 -10.64 -0.01 3.57
C CYS A 273 -9.31 0.71 3.32
N HIS A 274 -9.19 1.91 3.89
CA HIS A 274 -8.08 2.82 3.62
C HIS A 274 -7.56 3.48 4.89
N ALA A 275 -6.35 4.02 4.82
CA ALA A 275 -5.75 4.72 5.94
C ALA A 275 -4.96 5.95 5.46
N LYS A 276 -5.16 7.07 6.17
CA LYS A 276 -4.23 8.20 6.19
C LYS A 276 -3.28 8.00 7.37
N ILE A 277 -1.98 8.19 7.13
CA ILE A 277 -0.91 8.01 8.10
C ILE A 277 -0.13 9.31 8.14
N GLU A 278 0.05 9.85 9.34
CA GLU A 278 0.79 11.08 9.61
C GLU A 278 1.82 10.82 10.73
N GLY A 279 2.87 11.64 10.76
CA GLY A 279 3.98 11.50 11.70
C GLY A 279 5.00 10.43 11.30
N PRO A 280 5.82 9.93 12.25
CA PRO A 280 6.99 9.10 11.93
C PRO A 280 6.69 7.85 11.11
N ALA A 281 5.51 7.24 11.27
CA ALA A 281 5.11 6.07 10.48
C ALA A 281 4.92 6.38 8.98
N ALA A 282 4.64 7.63 8.60
CA ALA A 282 4.57 8.04 7.19
C ALA A 282 5.96 8.00 6.54
N LEU A 283 7.02 8.29 7.30
CA LEU A 283 8.41 8.16 6.84
C LEU A 283 8.77 6.69 6.55
N ASP A 284 8.24 5.73 7.32
CA ASP A 284 8.46 4.31 7.03
C ASP A 284 7.82 3.89 5.69
N VAL A 285 6.65 4.45 5.37
CA VAL A 285 5.98 4.23 4.07
C VAL A 285 6.81 4.85 2.94
N MET A 286 7.33 6.08 3.14
CA MET A 286 8.24 6.74 2.22
C MET A 286 9.51 5.92 1.99
N LYS A 287 10.17 5.45 3.07
CA LYS A 287 11.37 4.61 2.99
C LYS A 287 11.10 3.34 2.18
N ASN A 288 9.95 2.69 2.36
CA ASN A 288 9.57 1.55 1.52
C ASN A 288 9.49 1.92 0.03
N PHE A 289 8.92 3.08 -0.33
CA PHE A 289 8.91 3.57 -1.71
C PHE A 289 10.34 3.78 -2.24
N GLU A 290 11.17 4.51 -1.52
CA GLU A 290 12.52 4.83 -1.97
C GLU A 290 13.41 3.58 -2.10
N GLU A 291 13.31 2.63 -1.17
CA GLU A 291 14.05 1.36 -1.25
C GLU A 291 13.65 0.55 -2.50
N ARG A 292 12.38 0.62 -2.91
CA ARG A 292 11.91 0.02 -4.17
C ARG A 292 12.42 0.80 -5.38
N TRP A 293 12.31 2.12 -5.36
CA TRP A 293 12.80 2.98 -6.44
C TRP A 293 14.29 2.73 -6.70
N ARG A 294 15.12 2.73 -5.66
CA ARG A 294 16.56 2.44 -5.77
C ARG A 294 16.87 1.06 -6.35
N ARG A 295 15.98 0.08 -6.15
CA ARG A 295 16.17 -1.27 -6.68
C ARG A 295 15.69 -1.41 -8.13
N GLN A 296 14.56 -0.80 -8.46
CA GLN A 296 13.80 -1.11 -9.66
C GLN A 296 13.78 0.03 -10.69
N ALA A 297 14.32 1.19 -10.31
CA ALA A 297 14.48 2.40 -11.10
C ALA A 297 15.88 2.99 -10.85
N ASP A 298 16.91 2.14 -10.84
CA ASP A 298 18.28 2.50 -10.49
C ASP A 298 18.86 3.63 -11.37
N TYR A 299 18.48 3.65 -12.65
CA TYR A 299 18.80 4.72 -13.60
C TYR A 299 18.11 6.07 -13.30
N HIS A 300 17.13 6.11 -12.41
CA HIS A 300 16.39 7.30 -11.96
C HIS A 300 16.58 7.61 -10.47
N VAL A 301 17.61 7.08 -9.80
CA VAL A 301 17.81 7.29 -8.35
C VAL A 301 17.94 8.78 -7.99
N ASN A 302 18.50 9.59 -8.87
CA ASN A 302 18.66 11.03 -8.66
C ASN A 302 17.34 11.82 -8.74
N ASP A 303 16.25 11.19 -9.21
CA ASP A 303 14.93 11.82 -9.24
C ASP A 303 14.24 11.78 -7.87
N LEU A 304 14.76 11.01 -6.91
CA LEU A 304 14.26 11.02 -5.53
C LEU A 304 14.47 12.39 -4.90
N TYR A 305 13.41 12.95 -4.33
CA TYR A 305 13.45 14.17 -3.54
C TYR A 305 14.34 13.97 -2.31
N HIS A 306 15.31 14.87 -2.14
CA HIS A 306 16.20 14.90 -0.99
C HIS A 306 15.52 15.65 0.17
N VAL A 307 15.13 14.93 1.22
CA VAL A 307 14.51 15.53 2.41
C VAL A 307 15.54 16.26 3.26
N GLU A 308 15.47 17.58 3.25
CA GLU A 308 16.28 18.48 4.08
C GLU A 308 15.58 18.77 5.43
N ASP A 309 16.33 18.69 6.53
CA ASP A 309 15.79 18.82 7.90
C ASP A 309 15.30 20.24 8.25
N ASP A 310 15.69 21.25 7.47
CA ASP A 310 15.24 22.63 7.59
C ASP A 310 14.04 22.95 6.69
N VAL A 311 13.54 21.97 5.93
CA VAL A 311 12.36 22.09 5.05
C VAL A 311 11.22 21.21 5.53
N ILE A 312 11.53 19.98 5.95
CA ILE A 312 10.54 18.98 6.39
C ILE A 312 10.94 18.41 7.75
N ASP A 313 10.03 18.51 8.72
CA ASP A 313 10.20 17.83 10.01
C ASP A 313 9.76 16.36 9.90
N ARG A 314 10.75 15.47 9.91
CA ARG A 314 10.58 14.01 9.84
C ARG A 314 10.05 13.40 11.15
N GLY A 315 10.20 14.11 12.25
CA GLY A 315 9.81 13.68 13.60
C GLY A 315 8.49 14.29 14.08
N ALA A 316 7.86 15.16 13.27
CA ALA A 316 6.62 15.83 13.63
C ALA A 316 5.56 14.83 14.08
N ILE A 317 5.06 15.00 15.30
CA ILE A 317 3.94 14.21 15.82
C ILE A 317 2.68 15.05 15.57
N PRO A 318 1.68 14.53 14.82
CA PRO A 318 0.45 15.27 14.59
C PRO A 318 -0.29 15.49 15.90
N GLU A 319 -0.82 16.70 16.11
CA GLU A 319 -1.77 16.95 17.19
C GLU A 319 -3.11 16.31 16.85
N VAL A 320 -3.41 15.19 17.52
CA VAL A 320 -4.71 14.54 17.42
C VAL A 320 -5.53 14.90 18.65
N PRO A 321 -6.67 15.59 18.50
CA PRO A 321 -7.54 15.89 19.62
C PRO A 321 -7.89 14.64 20.42
N SER A 322 -7.97 14.75 21.75
CA SER A 322 -8.42 13.62 22.58
C SER A 322 -9.82 13.16 22.20
N SER A 323 -10.65 14.07 21.67
CA SER A 323 -11.97 13.79 21.11
C SER A 323 -11.93 12.87 19.89
N GLU A 324 -10.80 12.75 19.21
CA GLU A 324 -10.61 11.89 18.03
C GLU A 324 -9.76 10.64 18.37
N GLY A 325 -9.67 10.31 19.67
CA GLY A 325 -8.92 9.16 20.16
C GLY A 325 -7.44 9.42 20.48
N GLY A 326 -6.95 10.65 20.31
CA GLY A 326 -5.58 11.03 20.63
C GLY A 326 -4.51 10.36 19.75
N PRO A 327 -3.22 10.38 20.15
CA PRO A 327 -2.14 9.87 19.33
C PRO A 327 -2.14 8.33 19.22
N TRP A 328 -1.76 7.83 18.05
CA TRP A 328 -1.75 6.40 17.74
C TRP A 328 -0.33 5.85 17.68
N THR A 329 -0.14 4.62 18.16
CA THR A 329 1.08 3.84 17.89
C THR A 329 0.86 3.04 16.62
N VAL A 330 1.68 3.30 15.59
CA VAL A 330 1.57 2.68 14.27
C VAL A 330 2.85 1.93 13.96
N GLN A 331 2.72 0.70 13.47
CA GLN A 331 3.85 -0.10 12.98
C GLN A 331 3.57 -0.54 11.54
N LEU A 332 4.55 -0.32 10.65
CA LEU A 332 4.45 -0.73 9.26
C LEU A 332 4.94 -2.16 9.06
N PHE A 333 4.16 -2.93 8.30
CA PHE A 333 4.53 -4.27 7.86
C PHE A 333 4.56 -4.34 6.34
N ARG A 334 5.40 -5.22 5.80
CA ARG A 334 5.56 -5.39 4.36
C ARG A 334 5.89 -6.82 3.97
N SER A 335 5.30 -7.24 2.86
CA SER A 335 5.63 -8.47 2.14
C SER A 335 6.46 -8.11 0.92
N ILE A 336 7.78 -8.11 1.06
CA ILE A 336 8.71 -7.74 0.00
C ILE A 336 10.00 -8.55 0.10
N THR A 337 10.68 -8.75 -1.02
CA THR A 337 11.97 -9.46 -1.11
C THR A 337 13.06 -8.50 -1.56
N SER A 338 14.31 -8.89 -1.35
CA SER A 338 15.48 -8.13 -1.79
C SER A 338 15.57 -7.99 -3.31
N ASP A 339 14.81 -8.78 -4.08
CA ASP A 339 14.68 -8.60 -5.52
C ASP A 339 13.98 -7.28 -5.88
N ALA A 340 13.11 -6.80 -4.99
CA ALA A 340 12.24 -5.65 -5.21
C ALA A 340 12.63 -4.41 -4.39
N CYS A 341 13.49 -4.52 -3.39
CA CYS A 341 13.95 -3.38 -2.60
C CYS A 341 15.43 -3.48 -2.16
N VAL A 342 16.02 -2.34 -1.83
CA VAL A 342 17.33 -2.26 -1.17
C VAL A 342 17.10 -2.23 0.34
N PHE A 343 17.36 -3.35 1.03
CA PHE A 343 17.21 -3.40 2.49
C PHE A 343 18.38 -2.74 3.22
N ASP A 344 18.05 -1.94 4.23
CA ASP A 344 18.97 -1.51 5.28
C ASP A 344 19.05 -2.59 6.38
N PHE A 345 20.04 -3.47 6.25
CA PHE A 345 20.22 -4.61 7.18
C PHE A 345 20.77 -4.20 8.56
N GLU A 346 21.33 -3.00 8.72
CA GLU A 346 21.81 -2.53 10.02
C GLU A 346 20.67 -2.04 10.93
N GLY A 347 19.62 -1.46 10.34
CA GLY A 347 18.42 -0.99 11.03
C GLY A 347 17.33 -2.05 11.30
N GLN A 348 17.41 -3.24 10.68
CA GLN A 348 16.34 -4.26 10.70
C GLN A 348 16.55 -5.40 11.70
N LYS A 349 17.11 -5.11 12.89
CA LYS A 349 17.47 -6.13 13.91
C LYS A 349 16.29 -6.90 14.53
N TYR A 350 15.04 -6.57 14.20
CA TYR A 350 13.84 -7.13 14.85
C TYR A 350 12.89 -7.90 13.92
N LEU A 351 13.33 -8.22 12.69
CA LEU A 351 12.46 -8.89 11.72
C LEU A 351 12.61 -10.42 11.81
N HIS A 352 11.58 -11.11 12.32
CA HIS A 352 11.55 -12.57 12.41
C HIS A 352 11.28 -13.23 11.05
N SER A 353 12.12 -14.19 10.62
CA SER A 353 11.94 -14.93 9.36
C SER A 353 11.33 -16.32 9.55
N LYS A 354 10.28 -16.66 8.77
CA LYS A 354 9.81 -18.04 8.55
C LYS A 354 9.86 -18.35 7.05
N GLY A 355 10.66 -19.35 6.65
CA GLY A 355 10.85 -19.71 5.23
C GLY A 355 11.52 -18.61 4.38
N GLY A 356 12.32 -17.73 4.99
CA GLY A 356 12.91 -16.55 4.33
C GLY A 356 11.97 -15.34 4.18
N ARG A 357 10.79 -15.36 4.81
CA ARG A 357 9.78 -14.28 4.80
C ARG A 357 9.53 -13.75 6.20
N LEU A 358 9.28 -12.44 6.32
CA LEU A 358 8.99 -11.79 7.59
C LEU A 358 7.52 -12.02 7.97
N VAL A 359 7.26 -12.61 9.15
CA VAL A 359 5.89 -12.88 9.64
C VAL A 359 5.84 -12.67 11.15
N GLU A 360 4.97 -11.77 11.61
CA GLU A 360 4.55 -11.68 13.01
C GLU A 360 3.32 -12.57 13.24
N ASN A 361 3.27 -13.31 14.36
CA ASN A 361 2.26 -14.34 14.63
C ASN A 361 1.47 -14.11 15.94
N SER A 362 1.33 -12.87 16.39
CA SER A 362 0.79 -12.58 17.73
C SER A 362 -0.27 -11.47 17.71
N ILE A 363 -1.44 -11.78 17.17
CA ILE A 363 -2.67 -11.11 17.61
C ILE A 363 -3.39 -12.06 18.55
N LEU A 364 -3.36 -11.78 19.85
CA LEU A 364 -4.09 -12.52 20.87
C LEU A 364 -5.35 -11.73 21.26
N PRO A 365 -6.46 -11.88 20.53
CA PRO A 365 -7.69 -11.15 20.86
C PRO A 365 -8.22 -11.61 22.23
N LYS A 366 -8.55 -10.66 23.10
CA LYS A 366 -9.24 -10.95 24.38
C LYS A 366 -10.76 -11.09 24.22
N ARG A 367 -11.33 -10.77 23.04
CA ARG A 367 -12.79 -10.75 22.81
C ARG A 367 -13.18 -11.42 21.50
N PHE A 368 -13.00 -10.73 20.37
CA PHE A 368 -13.31 -11.27 19.03
C PHE A 368 -12.34 -10.71 18.01
N LEU A 369 -12.29 -11.34 16.84
CA LEU A 369 -11.61 -10.84 15.65
C LEU A 369 -12.67 -10.58 14.58
N TYR A 370 -12.48 -9.49 13.86
CA TYR A 370 -13.27 -9.15 12.69
C TYR A 370 -12.34 -9.08 11.49
N PHE A 371 -12.75 -9.70 10.39
CA PHE A 371 -11.97 -9.75 9.17
C PHE A 371 -12.82 -9.30 7.99
N GLU A 372 -12.36 -8.28 7.29
CA GLU A 372 -12.74 -7.97 5.91
C GLU A 372 -11.53 -8.24 5.05
N ASN A 373 -11.65 -9.17 4.10
CA ASN A 373 -10.56 -9.51 3.19
C ASN A 373 -11.12 -10.09 1.90
N GLN A 374 -10.52 -9.74 0.76
CA GLN A 374 -10.88 -10.30 -0.55
C GLN A 374 -10.64 -11.83 -0.60
N TYR A 375 -9.64 -12.32 0.13
CA TYR A 375 -9.29 -13.74 0.16
C TYR A 375 -9.22 -14.27 1.60
N PHE A 376 -9.75 -15.48 1.81
CA PHE A 376 -9.65 -16.20 3.07
C PHE A 376 -9.34 -17.68 2.84
N LEU A 377 -8.07 -17.97 2.58
CA LEU A 377 -7.52 -19.31 2.31
C LEU A 377 -6.07 -19.38 2.83
N GLY A 378 -5.60 -20.55 3.26
CA GLY A 378 -4.26 -20.70 3.85
C GLY A 378 -3.75 -22.13 3.91
#